data_AF-A0A915EFS1-F1
#
_entry.id   AF-A0A915EFS1-F1
#
_cell.length_a   1.000
_cell.length_b   1.000
_cell.length_c   1.000
_cell.angle_alpha   90.00
_cell.angle_beta   90.00
_cell.angle_gamma   90.00
#
_symmetry.space_group_name_H-M   'P 1'
#
loop_
_entity.id
_entity.type
_entity.pdbx_description
1 polymer ?
#
loop_
_entity_poly.entity_id
_entity_poly.type
_entity_poly.pdbx_seq_one_letter_code
_entity_poly.pdbx_strand_id
1 'polypeptide(L)'
;MNEAEEIDLSDFLEADERLATGGTLTLQEIADEVMRQEDSDIDEEDLIVEEKEVSFKEAERAMSTVRKFMQQESGKLSVMQVCDKLEDEMQEIRQKKMRQPTILECFRQA
;
A
#
# COMPACT_ATOMS: atom_id res chain seq x y z
N MET A 1 30.58 4.96 -13.28
CA MET A 1 31.20 5.63 -12.11
C MET A 1 30.27 6.78 -11.80
N ASN A 2 29.38 6.60 -10.82
CA ASN A 2 28.55 7.70 -10.34
C ASN A 2 29.42 8.44 -9.33
N GLU A 3 29.88 9.62 -9.71
CA GLU A 3 30.49 10.56 -8.76
C GLU A 3 29.35 10.99 -7.84
N ALA A 4 29.31 10.44 -6.63
CA ALA A 4 28.45 10.96 -5.58
C ALA A 4 28.91 12.40 -5.33
N GLU A 5 28.09 13.36 -5.71
CA GLU A 5 28.30 14.76 -5.40
C GLU A 5 28.36 14.87 -3.88
N GLU A 6 29.56 15.12 -3.35
CA GLU A 6 29.83 15.13 -1.93
C GLU A 6 29.20 16.41 -1.35
N ILE A 7 27.98 16.27 -0.80
CA ILE A 7 27.24 17.38 -0.19
C ILE A 7 28.08 17.90 0.98
N ASP A 8 28.50 19.17 0.89
CA ASP A 8 29.37 19.77 1.89
C ASP A 8 28.57 20.08 3.16
N LEU A 9 29.20 19.95 4.32
CA LEU A 9 28.59 20.24 5.61
C LEU A 9 28.17 21.72 5.69
N SER A 10 28.83 22.58 4.90
CA SER A 10 28.51 24.00 4.79
C SER A 10 27.15 24.25 4.14
N ASP A 11 26.77 23.47 3.13
CA ASP A 11 25.48 23.56 2.44
C ASP A 11 24.32 23.27 3.40
N PHE A 12 24.51 22.32 4.31
CA PHE A 12 23.50 21.97 5.32
C PHE A 12 23.30 23.07 6.36
N LEU A 13 24.39 23.67 6.83
CA LEU A 13 24.34 24.74 7.83
C LEU A 13 23.74 26.03 7.25
N GLU A 14 24.00 26.33 5.98
CA GLU A 14 23.39 27.46 5.30
C GLU A 14 21.87 27.28 5.16
N ALA A 15 21.42 26.08 4.78
CA ALA A 15 19.99 25.77 4.69
C ALA A 15 19.28 25.86 6.05
N ASP A 16 19.89 25.35 7.12
CA ASP A 16 19.35 25.41 8.48
C ASP A 16 19.27 26.85 9.01
N GLU A 17 20.28 27.68 8.72
CA GLU A 17 20.25 29.11 9.07
C GLU A 17 19.15 29.86 8.33
N ARG A 18 18.94 29.59 7.02
CA ARG A 18 17.86 30.20 6.22
C ARG A 18 16.47 29.76 6.71
N LEU A 19 16.32 28.52 7.18
CA LEU A 19 15.08 28.04 7.81
C LEU A 19 14.85 28.68 9.19
N ALA A 20 15.88 28.74 10.03
CA ALA A 20 15.80 29.28 11.38
C ALA A 20 15.55 30.80 11.42
N THR A 21 16.05 31.53 10.42
CA THR A 21 15.87 32.99 10.30
C THR A 21 14.56 33.38 9.61
N GLY A 22 13.71 32.42 9.22
CA GLY A 22 12.46 32.69 8.51
C GLY A 22 12.70 33.27 7.12
N GLY A 23 13.74 32.80 6.43
CA GLY A 23 14.04 33.18 5.06
C GLY A 23 12.84 32.92 4.16
N THR A 24 12.51 33.90 3.32
CA THR A 24 11.48 33.71 2.30
C THR A 24 12.11 33.01 1.11
N LEU A 25 11.74 31.74 0.91
CA LEU A 25 12.06 31.03 -0.33
C LEU A 25 11.29 31.69 -1.46
N THR A 26 11.98 31.99 -2.56
CA THR A 26 11.32 32.44 -3.78
C THR A 26 10.55 31.29 -4.41
N LEU A 27 9.50 31.60 -5.19
CA LEU A 27 8.74 30.58 -5.91
C LEU A 27 9.62 29.75 -6.87
N GLN A 28 10.73 30.32 -7.35
CA GLN A 28 11.70 29.62 -8.19
C GLN A 28 12.47 28.57 -7.39
N GLU A 29 12.97 28.91 -6.19
CA GLU A 29 13.69 27.96 -5.33
C GLU A 29 12.78 26.80 -4.87
N ILE A 30 11.49 27.07 -4.63
CA ILE A 30 10.51 26.01 -4.32
C ILE A 30 10.27 25.12 -5.54
N ALA A 31 10.12 25.71 -6.72
CA ALA A 31 9.91 24.95 -7.95
C ALA A 31 11.13 24.08 -8.28
N ASP A 32 12.35 24.60 -8.18
CA ASP A 32 13.56 23.86 -8.49
C ASP A 32 13.76 22.67 -7.52
N GLU A 33 13.40 22.82 -6.25
CA GLU A 33 13.47 21.74 -5.25
C GLU A 33 12.39 20.67 -5.47
N VAL A 34 11.16 21.06 -5.81
CA VAL A 34 10.08 20.11 -6.17
C VAL A 34 10.44 19.34 -7.44
N MET A 35 10.99 20.01 -8.45
CA MET A 35 11.44 19.34 -9.68
C MET A 35 12.60 18.38 -9.44
N ARG A 36 13.49 18.66 -8.49
CA ARG A 36 14.52 17.69 -8.04
C ARG A 36 13.91 16.43 -7.40
N GLN A 37 12.81 16.56 -6.66
CA GLN A 37 12.11 15.41 -6.07
C GLN A 37 11.31 14.62 -7.11
N GLU A 38 10.82 15.26 -8.17
CA GLU A 38 10.12 14.57 -9.26
C GLU A 38 11.07 13.76 -10.17
N ASP A 39 12.38 14.07 -10.18
CA ASP A 39 13.43 13.22 -10.76
C ASP A 39 13.86 12.09 -9.81
N SER A 40 13.37 12.05 -8.56
CA SER A 40 13.37 10.79 -7.83
C SER A 40 12.31 9.93 -8.50
N ASP A 41 12.79 9.05 -9.38
CA ASP A 41 12.09 7.82 -9.70
C ASP A 41 11.53 7.32 -8.38
N ILE A 42 10.23 7.52 -8.15
CA ILE A 42 9.51 6.71 -7.19
C ILE A 42 9.63 5.34 -7.83
N ASP A 43 10.69 4.63 -7.45
CA ASP A 43 10.86 3.23 -7.75
C ASP A 43 9.57 2.58 -7.25
N GLU A 44 8.64 2.31 -8.17
CA GLU A 44 7.55 1.37 -7.97
C GLU A 44 8.10 0.00 -7.52
N GLU A 45 9.43 -0.18 -7.58
CA GLU A 45 10.21 -1.36 -7.27
C GLU A 45 10.26 -1.75 -5.79
N ASP A 46 9.85 -0.89 -4.84
CA ASP A 46 9.94 -1.21 -3.40
C ASP A 46 8.64 -1.02 -2.60
N LEU A 47 7.47 -1.23 -3.21
CA LEU A 47 6.29 -1.60 -2.40
C LEU A 47 6.49 -3.05 -1.89
N ILE A 48 7.34 -3.21 -0.89
CA ILE A 48 7.50 -4.45 -0.13
C ILE A 48 6.18 -4.68 0.61
N VAL A 49 5.24 -5.35 -0.04
CA VAL A 49 4.03 -5.84 0.60
C VAL A 49 4.47 -7.00 1.49
N GLU A 50 4.59 -6.74 2.79
CA GLU A 50 4.73 -7.82 3.76
C GLU A 50 3.47 -8.69 3.72
N GLU A 51 3.57 -9.85 3.06
CA GLU A 51 2.52 -10.85 3.03
C GLU A 51 2.29 -11.37 4.46
N LYS A 52 1.26 -10.84 5.12
CA LYS A 52 0.83 -11.30 6.43
C LYS A 52 -0.30 -12.31 6.29
N GLU A 53 -0.10 -13.52 6.81
CA GLU A 53 -1.19 -14.47 6.97
C GLU A 53 -2.23 -13.91 7.96
N VAL A 54 -3.48 -13.82 7.52
CA VAL A 54 -4.62 -13.41 8.35
C VAL A 54 -5.64 -14.53 8.45
N SER A 55 -6.37 -14.57 9.57
CA SER A 55 -7.46 -15.55 9.69
C SER A 55 -8.61 -15.20 8.75
N PHE A 56 -9.36 -16.22 8.31
CA PHE A 56 -10.52 -16.01 7.44
C PHE A 56 -11.55 -15.03 8.04
N LYS A 57 -11.76 -15.10 9.35
CA LYS A 57 -12.68 -14.22 10.08
C LYS A 57 -12.19 -12.76 10.13
N GLU A 58 -10.88 -12.55 10.23
CA GLU A 58 -10.29 -11.21 10.15
C GLU A 58 -10.40 -10.66 8.74
N ALA A 59 -10.15 -11.48 7.72
CA ALA A 59 -10.35 -11.10 6.33
C ALA A 59 -11.82 -10.73 6.03
N GLU A 60 -12.80 -11.52 6.51
CA GLU A 60 -14.24 -11.20 6.37
C GLU A 60 -14.58 -9.86 7.03
N ARG A 61 -14.04 -9.61 8.23
CA ARG A 61 -14.26 -8.35 8.94
C ARG A 61 -13.65 -7.16 8.18
N ALA A 62 -12.42 -7.31 7.70
CA ALA A 62 -11.74 -6.26 6.94
C ALA A 62 -12.52 -5.94 5.64
N MET A 63 -12.95 -6.97 4.92
CA MET A 63 -13.79 -6.83 3.72
C MET A 63 -15.11 -6.12 3.99
N SER A 64 -15.78 -6.44 5.11
CA SER A 64 -17.00 -5.73 5.50
C SER A 64 -16.75 -4.23 5.71
N THR A 65 -15.62 -3.87 6.30
CA THR A 65 -15.21 -2.47 6.50
C THR A 65 -14.92 -1.78 5.17
N VAL A 66 -14.12 -2.40 4.30
CA VAL A 66 -13.80 -1.87 2.97
C VAL A 66 -15.06 -1.65 2.14
N ARG A 67 -15.98 -2.62 2.12
CA ARG A 67 -17.25 -2.49 1.41
C ARG A 67 -18.06 -1.31 1.91
N LYS A 68 -18.20 -1.14 3.23
CA LYS A 68 -18.94 -0.01 3.82
C LYS A 68 -18.31 1.33 3.45
N PHE A 69 -16.99 1.42 3.52
CA PHE A 69 -16.26 2.62 3.13
C PHE A 69 -16.48 2.96 1.65
N MET A 70 -16.33 1.98 0.76
CA MET A 70 -16.53 2.17 -0.68
C MET A 70 -17.97 2.56 -1.05
N GLN A 71 -18.95 2.00 -0.33
CA GLN A 71 -20.36 2.39 -0.46
C GLN A 71 -20.60 3.85 -0.06
N GLN A 72 -19.92 4.33 0.99
CA GLN A 72 -20.06 5.70 1.49
C GLN A 72 -19.36 6.72 0.60
N GLU A 73 -18.12 6.44 0.18
CA GLU A 73 -17.28 7.39 -0.56
C GLU A 73 -17.63 7.46 -2.04
N SER A 74 -17.93 6.32 -2.66
CA SER A 74 -18.04 6.25 -4.12
C SER A 74 -19.42 5.82 -4.59
N GLY A 75 -20.02 4.81 -3.95
CA GLY A 75 -21.25 4.17 -4.41
C GLY A 75 -21.19 3.63 -5.85
N LYS A 76 -20.03 3.68 -6.51
CA LYS A 76 -19.84 3.34 -7.92
C LYS A 76 -20.06 1.84 -8.09
N LEU A 77 -20.91 1.52 -9.06
CA LEU A 77 -21.31 0.15 -9.37
C LEU A 77 -20.09 -0.73 -9.74
N SER A 78 -19.09 -0.15 -10.40
CA SER A 78 -17.83 -0.82 -10.74
C SER A 78 -16.99 -1.20 -9.51
N VAL A 79 -16.97 -0.37 -8.47
CA VAL A 79 -16.22 -0.63 -7.22
C VAL A 79 -16.93 -1.72 -6.42
N MET A 80 -18.27 -1.67 -6.36
CA MET A 80 -19.08 -2.71 -5.72
C MET A 80 -18.89 -4.08 -6.37
N GLN A 81 -18.81 -4.14 -7.71
CA GLN A 81 -18.52 -5.38 -8.43
C GLN A 81 -17.16 -5.99 -8.06
N VAL A 82 -16.15 -5.17 -7.77
CA VAL A 82 -14.84 -5.66 -7.30
C VAL A 82 -14.96 -6.24 -5.89
N CYS A 83 -15.70 -5.59 -4.99
CA CYS A 83 -15.97 -6.13 -3.65
C CYS A 83 -16.71 -7.47 -3.72
N ASP A 84 -17.70 -7.60 -4.61
CA ASP A 84 -18.47 -8.84 -4.79
C ASP A 84 -17.58 -9.99 -5.30
N LYS A 85 -16.74 -9.73 -6.32
CA LYS A 85 -15.78 -10.73 -6.82
C LYS A 85 -14.83 -11.23 -5.74
N LEU A 86 -14.32 -10.32 -4.91
CA LEU A 86 -13.39 -10.68 -3.84
C LEU A 86 -14.08 -11.53 -2.74
N GLU A 87 -15.36 -11.25 -2.46
CA GLU A 87 -16.16 -12.05 -1.53
C GLU A 87 -16.42 -13.47 -2.07
N ASP A 88 -16.72 -13.59 -3.38
CA ASP A 88 -16.89 -14.88 -4.05
C ASP A 88 -15.62 -15.73 -3.99
N GLU A 89 -14.45 -15.13 -4.29
CA GLU A 89 -13.15 -15.81 -4.21
C GLU A 89 -12.83 -16.30 -2.80
N MET A 90 -13.06 -15.46 -1.78
CA MET A 90 -12.90 -15.85 -0.38
C MET A 90 -13.78 -17.05 -0.01
N GLN A 91 -15.04 -17.05 -0.46
CA GLN A 91 -15.96 -18.16 -0.23
C GLN A 91 -15.50 -19.44 -0.94
N GLU A 92 -14.99 -19.34 -2.16
CA GLU A 92 -14.45 -20.47 -2.91
C GLU A 92 -13.24 -21.10 -2.19
N ILE A 93 -12.32 -20.27 -1.69
CA ILE A 93 -11.15 -20.73 -0.91
C ILE A 93 -11.60 -21.49 0.34
N ARG A 94 -12.60 -20.95 1.06
CA ARG A 94 -13.18 -21.61 2.24
C ARG A 94 -13.77 -22.98 1.88
N GLN A 95 -14.54 -23.06 0.79
CA GLN A 95 -15.11 -24.32 0.35
C GLN A 95 -14.04 -25.34 -0.06
N LYS A 96 -13.01 -24.93 -0.80
CA LYS A 96 -11.89 -25.80 -1.19
C LYS A 96 -11.13 -26.34 0.02
N LYS A 97 -10.87 -25.51 1.04
CA LYS A 97 -10.22 -25.94 2.29
C LYS A 97 -11.11 -26.88 3.12
N MET A 98 -12.43 -26.69 3.12
CA MET A 98 -13.37 -27.62 3.79
C MET A 98 -13.62 -28.91 3.01
N ARG A 99 -13.34 -28.94 1.70
CA ARG A 99 -13.48 -30.12 0.83
C ARG A 99 -12.28 -31.06 0.87
N GLN A 100 -11.23 -30.77 1.65
CA GLN A 100 -10.26 -31.80 1.98
C GLN A 100 -10.98 -32.83 2.86
N PRO A 101 -11.24 -34.06 2.38
CA PRO A 101 -11.83 -35.07 3.24
C PRO A 101 -10.90 -35.21 4.43
N THR A 102 -11.48 -35.15 5.63
CA THR A 102 -10.68 -35.42 6.82
C THR A 102 -10.12 -36.82 6.63
N ILE A 103 -8.85 -37.08 6.95
CA ILE A 103 -8.26 -38.43 6.83
C ILE A 103 -9.21 -39.50 7.44
N LEU A 104 -9.97 -39.13 8.48
CA LEU A 104 -11.01 -39.92 9.13
C LEU A 104 -12.25 -40.26 8.26
N GLU A 105 -12.61 -39.46 7.26
CA GLU A 105 -13.69 -39.75 6.32
C GLU A 105 -13.27 -40.78 5.27
N CYS A 106 -11.99 -40.80 4.87
CA CYS A 106 -11.45 -41.84 3.97
C CYS A 106 -11.53 -43.25 4.59
N PHE A 107 -11.40 -43.35 5.93
CA PHE A 107 -11.50 -44.63 6.65
C PHE A 107 -12.94 -45.06 6.96
N ARG A 108 -13.95 -44.23 6.68
CA ARG A 108 -15.38 -44.58 6.88
C ARG A 108 -16.01 -45.27 5.67
N GLN A 109 -15.32 -45.29 4.53
CA GLN A 109 -15.77 -45.91 3.28
C GLN A 109 -15.01 -47.19 2.92
N ALA A 110 -14.13 -47.67 3.82
CA ALA A 110 -13.45 -48.98 3.73
C ALA A 110 -14.11 -49.97 4.68
#